data_AF-A0A0L8J5W4-F1
#
_entry.id   AF-A0A0L8J5W4-F1
#
_cell.length_a   1.000
_cell.length_b   1.000
_cell.length_c   1.000
_cell.angle_alpha   90.00
_cell.angle_beta   90.00
_cell.angle_gamma   90.00
#
_symmetry.space_group_name_H-M   'P 1'
#
loop_
_entity.id
_entity.type
_entity.pdbx_description
1 polymer ?
#
loop_
_entity_poly.entity_id
_entity_poly.type
_entity_poly.pdbx_seq_one_letter_code
_entity_poly.pdbx_strand_id
1 'polypeptide(L)'
;MMGGGYWQRGDGTPVETLDQARRRADTFADRLDLRVGEVMEFSMNFYAELHTLDGKPATEILVDPSDGDTGIEYGPAMMWNTDYGMHQHGRTETRISPDEAQERARKWLHDRGSDLTVGEAEAFPGYYTLHTLRSGEISGMLSVNASNGAVWDHTWHGIYITTSEH
;
A
#
# COMPACT_ATOMS: atom_id res chain seq x y z
N MET A 1 -7.67 2.93 24.98
CA MET A 1 -8.01 1.61 24.40
C MET A 1 -6.95 1.32 23.34
N MET A 2 -6.03 0.41 23.62
CA MET A 2 -4.94 0.05 22.71
C MET A 2 -5.43 -1.13 21.84
N GLY A 3 -5.63 -0.91 20.53
CA GLY A 3 -5.99 -1.99 19.60
C GLY A 3 -6.96 -1.65 18.44
N GLY A 4 -7.50 -0.43 18.36
CA GLY A 4 -8.60 -0.09 17.42
C GLY A 4 -8.25 0.80 16.21
N GLY A 5 -6.98 1.11 15.96
CA GLY A 5 -6.59 2.06 14.90
C GLY A 5 -6.40 1.44 13.50
N TYR A 6 -6.02 0.15 13.45
CA TYR A 6 -5.60 -0.50 12.21
C TYR A 6 -6.74 -1.04 11.35
N TRP A 7 -7.95 -1.07 11.88
CA TRP A 7 -9.10 -1.67 11.21
C TRP A 7 -10.39 -0.95 11.59
N GLN A 8 -11.33 -0.95 10.67
CA GLN A 8 -12.68 -0.41 10.78
C GLN A 8 -13.64 -1.39 10.14
N ARG A 9 -14.69 -1.73 10.89
CA ARG A 9 -15.76 -2.55 10.36
C ARG A 9 -16.52 -1.83 9.25
N GLY A 10 -16.76 -2.51 8.15
CA GLY A 10 -17.65 -2.09 7.09
C GLY A 10 -19.11 -2.07 7.52
N ASP A 11 -19.98 -1.68 6.60
CA ASP A 11 -21.43 -1.68 6.85
C ASP A 11 -22.12 -3.00 6.44
N GLY A 12 -21.34 -3.99 5.99
CA GLY A 12 -21.85 -5.29 5.53
C GLY A 12 -22.37 -5.27 4.11
N THR A 13 -22.18 -4.17 3.36
CA THR A 13 -22.55 -4.06 1.96
C THR A 13 -21.34 -4.32 1.07
N PRO A 14 -21.47 -5.16 0.03
CA PRO A 14 -20.42 -5.37 -0.94
C PRO A 14 -19.92 -4.07 -1.58
N VAL A 15 -18.63 -4.05 -1.88
CA VAL A 15 -17.95 -2.97 -2.60
C VAL A 15 -17.64 -3.51 -4.00
N GLU A 16 -18.23 -2.91 -5.02
CA GLU A 16 -18.20 -3.37 -6.42
C GLU A 16 -17.52 -2.36 -7.34
N THR A 17 -17.22 -1.15 -6.86
CA THR A 17 -16.63 -0.09 -7.68
C THR A 17 -15.56 0.70 -6.94
N LEU A 18 -14.62 1.29 -7.70
CA LEU A 18 -13.61 2.21 -7.16
C LEU A 18 -14.23 3.38 -6.39
N ASP A 19 -15.36 3.92 -6.83
CA ASP A 19 -16.07 4.99 -6.11
C ASP A 19 -16.60 4.52 -4.74
N GLN A 20 -17.11 3.28 -4.67
CA GLN A 20 -17.55 2.71 -3.41
C GLN A 20 -16.34 2.47 -2.49
N ALA A 21 -15.25 1.90 -3.02
CA ALA A 21 -14.02 1.68 -2.29
C ALA A 21 -13.43 2.98 -1.74
N ARG A 22 -13.39 4.04 -2.57
CA ARG A 22 -12.93 5.38 -2.16
C ARG A 22 -13.73 5.93 -0.99
N ARG A 23 -15.06 5.80 -0.99
CA ARG A 23 -15.89 6.25 0.16
C ARG A 23 -15.58 5.49 1.44
N ARG A 24 -15.25 4.19 1.36
CA ARG A 24 -14.80 3.40 2.53
C ARG A 24 -13.44 3.89 3.01
N ALA A 25 -12.52 4.12 2.07
CA ALA A 25 -11.19 4.66 2.33
C ALA A 25 -11.26 6.06 2.97
N ASP A 26 -12.12 6.95 2.49
CA ASP A 26 -12.33 8.30 3.05
C ASP A 26 -12.76 8.21 4.51
N THR A 27 -13.73 7.34 4.80
CA THR A 27 -14.24 7.12 6.17
C THR A 27 -13.13 6.62 7.10
N PHE A 28 -12.22 5.79 6.60
CA PHE A 28 -11.07 5.32 7.38
C PHE A 28 -10.03 6.44 7.57
N ALA A 29 -9.71 7.17 6.50
CA ALA A 29 -8.71 8.23 6.43
C ALA A 29 -9.06 9.41 7.34
N ASP A 30 -10.35 9.79 7.42
CA ASP A 30 -10.85 10.85 8.30
C ASP A 30 -10.50 10.60 9.78
N ARG A 31 -10.42 9.34 10.22
CA ARG A 31 -10.05 9.00 11.61
C ARG A 31 -8.57 9.23 11.93
N LEU A 32 -7.75 9.36 10.89
CA LEU A 32 -6.30 9.55 10.97
C LEU A 32 -5.89 10.96 10.50
N ASP A 33 -6.85 11.84 10.21
CA ASP A 33 -6.61 13.16 9.60
C ASP A 33 -5.83 13.07 8.26
N LEU A 34 -6.13 12.04 7.44
CA LEU A 34 -5.53 11.78 6.14
C LEU A 34 -6.51 11.99 4.99
N ARG A 35 -6.02 11.92 3.75
CA ARG A 35 -6.81 11.98 2.51
C ARG A 35 -6.51 10.79 1.62
N VAL A 36 -7.49 10.33 0.86
CA VAL A 36 -7.31 9.23 -0.10
C VAL A 36 -6.67 9.74 -1.39
N GLY A 37 -5.58 9.09 -1.81
CA GLY A 37 -4.90 9.31 -3.09
C GLY A 37 -5.36 8.30 -4.14
N GLU A 38 -4.42 7.48 -4.65
CA GLU A 38 -4.71 6.39 -5.59
C GLU A 38 -5.65 5.35 -4.95
N VAL A 39 -6.60 4.84 -5.74
CA VAL A 39 -7.41 3.67 -5.39
C VAL A 39 -7.32 2.66 -6.51
N MET A 40 -6.99 1.42 -6.17
CA MET A 40 -6.86 0.32 -7.11
C MET A 40 -7.84 -0.81 -6.79
N GLU A 41 -8.31 -1.46 -7.83
CA GLU A 41 -9.07 -2.69 -7.73
C GLU A 41 -8.18 -3.87 -8.10
N PHE A 42 -8.15 -4.85 -7.20
CA PHE A 42 -7.59 -6.16 -7.44
C PHE A 42 -8.65 -7.24 -7.22
N SER A 43 -8.41 -8.44 -7.74
CA SER A 43 -9.36 -9.55 -7.67
C SER A 43 -9.75 -9.98 -6.25
N MET A 44 -8.96 -9.61 -5.22
CA MET A 44 -9.20 -10.01 -3.84
C MET A 44 -9.52 -8.85 -2.90
N ASN A 45 -9.25 -7.59 -3.30
CA ASN A 45 -9.48 -6.41 -2.47
C ASN A 45 -9.39 -5.14 -3.31
N PHE A 46 -9.86 -4.04 -2.72
CA PHE A 46 -9.44 -2.72 -3.15
C PHE A 46 -8.28 -2.26 -2.28
N TYR A 47 -7.31 -1.62 -2.91
CA TYR A 47 -6.21 -0.92 -2.27
C TYR A 47 -6.48 0.58 -2.33
N ALA A 48 -6.10 1.31 -1.30
CA ALA A 48 -6.06 2.76 -1.35
C ALA A 48 -4.83 3.32 -0.64
N GLU A 49 -4.16 4.26 -1.31
CA GLU A 49 -3.11 5.05 -0.70
C GLU A 49 -3.72 6.20 0.10
N LEU A 50 -3.16 6.46 1.29
CA LEU A 50 -3.52 7.60 2.12
C LEU A 50 -2.35 8.57 2.25
N HIS A 51 -2.66 9.86 2.14
CA HIS A 51 -1.71 10.96 2.19
C HIS A 51 -2.03 11.88 3.36
N THR A 52 -1.00 12.53 3.88
CA THR A 52 -1.15 13.66 4.78
C THR A 52 -1.88 14.82 4.09
N LEU A 53 -2.40 15.78 4.87
CA LEU A 53 -3.08 16.96 4.32
C LEU A 53 -2.17 17.83 3.42
N ASP A 54 -0.85 17.76 3.60
CA ASP A 54 0.15 18.42 2.74
C ASP A 54 0.62 17.54 1.56
N GLY A 55 -0.01 16.39 1.33
CA GLY A 55 0.15 15.56 0.13
C GLY A 55 1.25 14.50 0.20
N LYS A 56 1.85 14.24 1.36
CA LYS A 56 2.88 13.19 1.49
C LYS A 56 2.24 11.82 1.66
N PRO A 57 2.75 10.77 1.00
CA PRO A 57 2.33 9.40 1.27
C PRO A 57 2.49 9.06 2.76
N ALA A 58 1.40 8.58 3.37
CA ALA A 58 1.32 8.34 4.81
C ALA A 58 1.27 6.85 5.12
N THR A 59 0.34 6.13 4.51
CA THR A 59 0.15 4.68 4.68
C THR A 59 -0.77 4.15 3.59
N GLU A 60 -0.91 2.83 3.55
CA GLU A 60 -1.77 2.11 2.60
C GLU A 60 -2.83 1.32 3.36
N ILE A 61 -4.01 1.19 2.77
CA ILE A 61 -5.14 0.43 3.33
C ILE A 61 -5.75 -0.52 2.31
N LEU A 62 -6.40 -1.56 2.82
CA LEU A 62 -7.25 -2.47 2.06
C LEU A 62 -8.71 -2.22 2.42
N VAL A 63 -9.60 -2.35 1.43
CA VAL A 63 -11.05 -2.44 1.60
C VAL A 63 -11.50 -3.81 1.12
N ASP A 64 -12.17 -4.55 2.00
CA ASP A 64 -12.74 -5.86 1.71
C ASP A 64 -13.95 -5.70 0.76
N PRO A 65 -13.98 -6.42 -0.37
CA PRO A 65 -15.04 -6.27 -1.37
C PRO A 65 -16.36 -6.90 -0.92
N SER A 66 -16.35 -7.79 0.08
CA SER A 66 -17.53 -8.54 0.51
C SER A 66 -18.40 -7.76 1.51
N ASP A 67 -17.79 -7.00 2.42
CA ASP A 67 -18.49 -6.30 3.49
C ASP A 67 -18.03 -4.86 3.74
N GLY A 68 -17.00 -4.40 3.03
CA GLY A 68 -16.44 -3.06 3.14
C GLY A 68 -15.59 -2.85 4.39
N ASP A 69 -15.13 -3.91 5.06
CA ASP A 69 -14.14 -3.81 6.12
C ASP A 69 -12.87 -3.12 5.61
N THR A 70 -12.37 -2.14 6.35
CA THR A 70 -11.20 -1.34 5.92
C THR A 70 -10.10 -1.44 6.95
N GLY A 71 -8.85 -1.60 6.54
CA GLY A 71 -7.73 -1.66 7.46
C GLY A 71 -6.39 -1.31 6.84
N ILE A 72 -5.41 -0.97 7.68
CA ILE A 72 -4.00 -0.83 7.26
C ILE A 72 -3.58 -2.12 6.59
N GLU A 73 -2.96 -1.97 5.42
CA GLU A 73 -2.55 -3.08 4.60
C GLU A 73 -1.58 -4.03 5.33
N TYR A 74 -1.77 -5.33 5.07
CA TYR A 74 -0.91 -6.37 5.63
C TYR A 74 0.53 -6.22 5.14
N GLY A 75 1.49 -6.70 5.92
CA GLY A 75 2.90 -6.65 5.51
C GLY A 75 3.49 -5.24 5.67
N PRO A 76 4.05 -4.60 4.64
CA PRO A 76 4.85 -3.36 4.77
C PRO A 76 4.16 -2.20 5.52
N ALA A 77 2.92 -1.85 5.18
CA ALA A 77 2.20 -0.77 5.86
C ALA A 77 1.99 -1.07 7.35
N MET A 78 1.66 -2.31 7.71
CA MET A 78 1.50 -2.70 9.11
C MET A 78 2.83 -2.90 9.85
N MET A 79 3.85 -3.47 9.20
CA MET A 79 5.07 -3.96 9.84
C MET A 79 6.27 -3.02 9.71
N TRP A 80 6.34 -2.22 8.66
CA TRP A 80 7.47 -1.32 8.38
C TRP A 80 7.11 0.15 8.52
N ASN A 81 5.82 0.51 8.49
CA ASN A 81 5.41 1.90 8.66
C ASN A 81 5.75 2.43 10.07
N THR A 82 6.59 3.46 10.15
CA THR A 82 7.06 4.03 11.42
C THR A 82 6.07 4.99 12.09
N ASP A 83 5.10 5.48 11.32
CA ASP A 83 4.18 6.54 11.74
C ASP A 83 2.75 6.00 11.92
N TYR A 84 2.35 5.01 11.10
CA TYR A 84 1.00 4.44 11.07
C TYR A 84 0.94 2.93 11.33
N GLY A 85 2.09 2.23 11.43
CA GLY A 85 2.16 0.77 11.62
C GLY A 85 2.16 0.27 13.08
N MET A 86 2.40 -1.03 13.26
CA MET A 86 2.47 -1.71 14.57
C MET A 86 3.71 -1.32 15.38
N HIS A 87 4.75 -0.85 14.70
CA HIS A 87 5.97 -0.33 15.31
C HIS A 87 6.01 1.20 15.28
N GLN A 88 4.84 1.83 15.40
CA GLN A 88 4.71 3.26 15.68
C GLN A 88 5.69 3.67 16.79
N HIS A 89 6.54 4.66 16.53
CA HIS A 89 7.63 5.16 17.40
C HIS A 89 8.93 4.32 17.42
N GLY A 90 9.01 3.24 16.64
CA GLY A 90 10.28 2.59 16.32
C GLY A 90 11.12 3.51 15.44
N ARG A 91 12.28 3.95 15.94
CA ARG A 91 13.23 4.72 15.11
C ARG A 91 13.92 3.77 14.14
N THR A 92 13.27 3.50 13.03
CA THR A 92 13.89 2.83 11.88
C THR A 92 14.52 3.91 11.02
N GLU A 93 15.86 3.94 10.96
CA GLU A 93 16.57 4.88 10.11
C GLU A 93 16.37 4.51 8.63
N THR A 94 15.96 5.48 7.82
CA THR A 94 16.06 5.41 6.36
C THR A 94 17.53 5.41 5.97
N ARG A 95 17.98 4.34 5.29
CA ARG A 95 19.38 4.12 4.92
C ARG A 95 19.60 3.96 3.42
N ILE A 96 18.55 3.70 2.65
CA ILE A 96 18.62 3.60 1.20
C ILE A 96 17.74 4.69 0.58
N SER A 97 18.12 5.17 -0.61
CA SER A 97 17.33 6.11 -1.40
C SER A 97 16.20 5.42 -2.17
N PRO A 98 15.23 6.17 -2.73
CA PRO A 98 14.23 5.63 -3.66
C PRO A 98 14.87 4.91 -4.87
N ASP A 99 15.93 5.50 -5.45
CA ASP A 99 16.65 4.89 -6.58
C ASP A 99 17.31 3.55 -6.19
N GLU A 100 17.90 3.48 -5.00
CA GLU A 100 18.48 2.24 -4.46
C GLU A 100 17.39 1.20 -4.16
N ALA A 101 16.22 1.61 -3.68
CA ALA A 101 15.08 0.73 -3.48
C ALA A 101 14.56 0.16 -4.82
N GLN A 102 14.43 1.01 -5.84
CA GLN A 102 14.02 0.60 -7.18
C GLN A 102 15.00 -0.41 -7.79
N GLU A 103 16.31 -0.17 -7.65
CA GLU A 103 17.33 -1.11 -8.14
C GLU A 103 17.29 -2.45 -7.40
N ARG A 104 17.09 -2.44 -6.07
CA ARG A 104 16.92 -3.67 -5.28
C ARG A 104 15.70 -4.46 -5.71
N ALA A 105 14.58 -3.79 -5.98
CA ALA A 105 13.37 -4.42 -6.46
C ALA A 105 13.56 -5.05 -7.86
N ARG A 106 14.17 -4.32 -8.80
CA ARG A 106 14.53 -4.85 -10.14
C ARG A 106 15.39 -6.10 -10.03
N LYS A 107 16.45 -6.03 -9.22
CA LYS A 107 17.34 -7.17 -8.99
C LYS A 107 16.60 -8.36 -8.40
N TRP A 108 15.74 -8.13 -7.42
CA TRP A 108 14.97 -9.20 -6.77
C TRP A 108 14.02 -9.91 -7.74
N LEU A 109 13.37 -9.17 -8.64
CA LEU A 109 12.52 -9.76 -9.70
C LEU A 109 13.36 -10.57 -10.69
N HIS A 110 14.48 -10.01 -11.16
CA HIS A 110 15.40 -10.67 -12.08
C HIS A 110 15.94 -11.98 -11.49
N ASP A 111 16.39 -11.97 -10.24
CA ASP A 111 16.96 -13.15 -9.56
C ASP A 111 15.93 -14.29 -9.40
N ARG A 112 14.64 -13.96 -9.42
CA ARG A 112 13.52 -14.92 -9.41
C ARG A 112 13.09 -15.37 -10.80
N GLY A 113 13.73 -14.89 -11.86
CA GLY A 113 13.36 -15.19 -13.25
C GLY A 113 12.03 -14.55 -13.68
N SER A 114 11.60 -13.50 -12.99
CA SER A 114 10.40 -12.74 -13.37
C SER A 114 10.68 -11.90 -14.61
N ASP A 115 9.67 -11.74 -15.46
CA ASP A 115 9.66 -10.84 -16.60
C ASP A 115 9.05 -9.47 -16.28
N LEU A 116 8.66 -9.25 -15.01
CA LEU A 116 8.15 -7.97 -14.52
C LEU A 116 9.28 -6.94 -14.38
N THR A 117 8.94 -5.68 -14.63
CA THR A 117 9.74 -4.51 -14.24
C THR A 117 9.09 -3.81 -13.05
N VAL A 118 9.66 -2.69 -12.59
CA VAL A 118 9.09 -1.86 -11.52
C VAL A 118 8.94 -0.42 -11.95
N GLY A 119 7.88 0.23 -11.47
CA GLY A 119 7.65 1.67 -11.55
C GLY A 119 8.56 2.47 -10.61
N GLU A 120 8.20 3.72 -10.35
CA GLU A 120 8.91 4.58 -9.40
C GLU A 120 8.74 4.09 -7.96
N ALA A 121 9.70 4.45 -7.10
CA ALA A 121 9.65 4.11 -5.68
C ALA A 121 8.97 5.23 -4.88
N GLU A 122 7.74 4.98 -4.48
CA GLU A 122 6.98 5.87 -3.62
C GLU A 122 7.41 5.72 -2.16
N ALA A 123 7.69 6.84 -1.49
CA ALA A 123 8.29 6.84 -0.17
C ALA A 123 7.23 6.97 0.93
N PHE A 124 7.07 5.91 1.72
CA PHE A 124 6.29 5.89 2.95
C PHE A 124 7.21 5.98 4.17
N PRO A 125 6.68 6.30 5.37
CA PRO A 125 7.48 6.27 6.59
C PRO A 125 8.08 4.88 6.85
N GLY A 126 9.37 4.68 6.56
CA GLY A 126 10.11 3.44 6.84
C GLY A 126 10.21 2.41 5.70
N TYR A 127 9.56 2.64 4.56
CA TYR A 127 9.62 1.75 3.40
C TYR A 127 9.26 2.47 2.09
N TYR A 128 9.45 1.77 0.97
CA TYR A 128 9.04 2.20 -0.36
C TYR A 128 8.05 1.21 -0.94
N THR A 129 7.01 1.67 -1.64
CA THR A 129 6.15 0.81 -2.46
C THR A 129 6.40 1.09 -3.93
N LEU A 130 6.35 0.03 -4.74
CA LEU A 130 6.54 0.08 -6.18
C LEU A 130 5.48 -0.77 -6.87
N HIS A 131 4.85 -0.22 -7.91
CA HIS A 131 4.10 -1.02 -8.87
C HIS A 131 5.05 -1.94 -9.61
N THR A 132 4.68 -3.20 -9.73
CA THR A 132 5.29 -4.13 -10.69
C THR A 132 4.57 -3.99 -12.02
N LEU A 133 5.34 -3.99 -13.11
CA LEU A 133 4.83 -3.71 -14.44
C LEU A 133 5.07 -4.88 -15.38
N ARG A 134 4.11 -5.13 -16.27
CA ARG A 134 4.20 -6.07 -17.38
C ARG A 134 3.96 -5.29 -18.65
N SER A 135 4.96 -5.26 -19.54
CA SER A 135 4.89 -4.46 -20.78
C SER A 135 4.56 -2.97 -20.54
N GLY A 136 4.94 -2.41 -19.39
CA GLY A 136 4.68 -1.02 -19.02
C GLY A 136 3.33 -0.78 -18.33
N GLU A 137 2.48 -1.79 -18.19
CA GLU A 137 1.19 -1.71 -17.48
C GLU A 137 1.29 -2.33 -16.10
N ILE A 138 0.51 -1.82 -15.14
CA ILE A 138 0.52 -2.32 -13.77
C ILE A 138 0.03 -3.78 -13.73
N SER A 139 0.76 -4.62 -13.00
CA SER A 139 0.44 -6.04 -12.82
C SER A 139 0.31 -6.46 -11.35
N GLY A 140 0.73 -5.62 -10.40
CA GLY A 140 0.82 -5.94 -8.98
C GLY A 140 1.77 -4.98 -8.28
N MET A 141 2.14 -5.26 -7.03
CA MET A 141 2.93 -4.35 -6.19
C MET A 141 3.94 -5.13 -5.33
N LEU A 142 4.99 -4.43 -4.92
CA LEU A 142 5.94 -4.87 -3.91
C LEU A 142 6.41 -3.69 -3.08
N SER A 143 7.01 -3.96 -1.93
CA SER A 143 7.68 -2.92 -1.15
C SER A 143 9.13 -3.28 -0.83
N VAL A 144 9.92 -2.25 -0.54
CA VAL A 144 11.30 -2.35 -0.10
C VAL A 144 11.46 -1.64 1.23
N ASN A 145 11.98 -2.32 2.24
CA ASN A 145 12.24 -1.73 3.55
C ASN A 145 13.35 -0.67 3.47
N ALA A 146 13.08 0.53 3.97
CA ALA A 146 13.99 1.67 3.80
C ALA A 146 15.28 1.59 4.64
N SER A 147 15.36 0.68 5.61
CA SER A 147 16.53 0.53 6.48
C SER A 147 17.51 -0.56 6.05
N ASN A 148 17.00 -1.65 5.47
CA ASN A 148 17.80 -2.84 5.18
C ASN A 148 17.66 -3.34 3.72
N GLY A 149 16.74 -2.75 2.94
CA GLY A 149 16.54 -3.11 1.54
C GLY A 149 15.88 -4.48 1.33
N ALA A 150 15.23 -5.05 2.36
CA ALA A 150 14.43 -6.26 2.20
C ALA A 150 13.24 -5.99 1.28
N VAL A 151 13.01 -6.87 0.31
CA VAL A 151 11.91 -6.78 -0.66
C VAL A 151 10.79 -7.73 -0.24
N TRP A 152 9.54 -7.27 -0.33
CA TRP A 152 8.33 -8.02 0.00
C TRP A 152 7.30 -7.90 -1.13
N ASP A 153 6.87 -9.02 -1.71
CA ASP A 153 5.80 -9.08 -2.72
C ASP A 153 4.39 -9.07 -2.13
N HIS A 154 3.51 -8.26 -2.72
CA HIS A 154 2.13 -8.11 -2.26
C HIS A 154 1.20 -9.16 -2.87
N THR A 155 1.40 -10.42 -2.46
CA THR A 155 0.65 -11.56 -3.03
C THR A 155 -0.85 -11.59 -2.65
N TRP A 156 -1.27 -10.82 -1.65
CA TRP A 156 -2.65 -10.80 -1.13
C TRP A 156 -3.64 -10.06 -2.03
N HIS A 157 -3.19 -9.25 -2.99
CA HIS A 157 -4.08 -8.55 -3.92
C HIS A 157 -4.70 -9.47 -4.98
N GLY A 158 -3.96 -10.49 -5.41
CA GLY A 158 -4.31 -11.28 -6.59
C GLY A 158 -4.03 -10.53 -7.89
N ILE A 159 -4.99 -10.53 -8.81
CA ILE A 159 -4.85 -9.96 -10.16
C ILE A 159 -5.24 -8.48 -10.17
N TYR A 160 -4.42 -7.62 -10.76
CA TYR A 160 -4.75 -6.20 -11.01
C TYR A 160 -5.93 -6.07 -12.00
N ILE A 161 -6.87 -5.18 -11.70
CA ILE A 161 -8.06 -4.93 -12.53
C ILE A 161 -8.04 -3.51 -13.10
N THR A 162 -8.00 -2.50 -12.24
CA THR A 162 -8.04 -1.08 -12.65
C THR A 162 -7.52 -0.17 -11.56
N THR A 163 -7.19 1.08 -11.90
CA THR A 163 -6.87 2.15 -10.94
C THR A 163 -7.69 3.40 -11.23
N SER A 164 -7.87 4.25 -10.21
CA SER A 164 -8.32 5.62 -10.34
C SER A 164 -7.45 6.52 -9.48
N GLU A 165 -6.75 7.43 -10.17
CA GLU A 165 -6.13 8.61 -9.56
C GLU A 165 -7.19 9.70 -9.36
N HIS A 166 -6.90 10.69 -8.50
CA HIS A 166 -7.81 11.78 -8.22
C HIS A 166 -7.11 13.15 -8.17
#